data_AF-A0A3B0PJW8-F1
#
_entry.id   AF-A0A3B0PJW8-F1
#
_cell.length_a   1.000
_cell.length_b   1.000
_cell.length_c   1.000
_cell.angle_alpha   90.00
_cell.angle_beta   90.00
_cell.angle_gamma   90.00
#
_symmetry.space_group_name_H-M   'P 1'
#
loop_
_entity.id
_entity.type
_entity.pdbx_description
1 polymer ?
#
loop_
_entity_poly.entity_id
_entity_poly.type
_entity_poly.pdbx_seq_one_letter_code
_entity_poly.pdbx_strand_id
1 'polypeptide(L)'
;MGNFRIFSIVAGSFEICNLENRERIKIPAAGKLRYNNISPLVGDIVEIKNDLIVDIKERENELVRPKVANIDQVVIVMSIEEPKFSSFLIDKYLSIIEFKNIKPIIFITKSDLNENDAIYW
;
A
#
# COMPACT_ATOMS: atom_id res chain seq x y z
N MET A 1 -15.95 -2.43 18.53
CA MET A 1 -14.82 -1.49 18.35
C MET A 1 -14.36 -1.65 16.91
N GLY A 2 -14.79 -0.75 16.02
CA GLY A 2 -14.52 -0.89 14.59
C GLY A 2 -13.02 -0.78 14.32
N ASN A 3 -12.47 -1.69 13.53
CA ASN A 3 -11.10 -1.56 13.02
C ASN A 3 -11.11 -0.47 11.95
N PHE A 4 -10.40 0.63 12.21
CA PHE A 4 -10.27 1.73 11.27
C PHE A 4 -8.94 1.66 10.52
N ARG A 5 -8.89 2.18 9.30
CA ARG A 5 -7.68 2.21 8.48
C ARG A 5 -7.38 3.62 8.00
N ILE A 6 -6.12 4.06 8.09
CA ILE A 6 -5.69 5.32 7.46
C ILE A 6 -5.80 5.20 5.95
N PHE A 7 -6.69 5.98 5.34
CA PHE A 7 -6.88 6.03 3.89
C PHE A 7 -5.97 7.07 3.23
N SER A 8 -5.81 8.24 3.83
CA SER A 8 -4.93 9.29 3.33
C SER A 8 -4.35 10.14 4.45
N ILE A 9 -3.17 10.73 4.19
CA ILE A 9 -2.48 11.65 5.10
C ILE A 9 -2.17 12.93 4.33
N VAL A 10 -2.79 14.04 4.70
CA VAL A 10 -2.64 15.33 4.01
C VAL A 10 -2.49 16.45 5.02
N ALA A 11 -1.38 17.19 4.94
CA ALA A 11 -1.13 18.41 5.71
C ALA A 11 -1.41 18.29 7.23
N GLY A 12 -1.04 17.15 7.85
CA GLY A 12 -1.29 16.93 9.28
C GLY A 12 -2.74 16.59 9.62
N SER A 13 -3.51 16.10 8.66
CA SER A 13 -4.82 15.47 8.87
C SER A 13 -4.83 14.06 8.30
N PHE A 14 -5.63 13.20 8.92
CA PHE A 14 -5.85 11.82 8.51
C PHE A 14 -7.27 11.66 8.01
N GLU A 15 -7.44 11.02 6.85
CA GLU A 15 -8.73 10.47 6.45
C GLU A 15 -8.75 9.01 6.87
N ILE A 16 -9.69 8.64 7.72
CA ILE A 16 -9.80 7.32 8.30
C ILE A 16 -11.04 6.62 7.76
N CYS A 17 -10.89 5.39 7.29
CA CYS A 17 -11.97 4.57 6.78
C CYS A 17 -12.36 3.49 7.79
N ASN A 18 -13.65 3.39 8.11
CA ASN A 18 -14.19 2.28 8.87
C ASN A 18 -14.27 1.04 7.95
N LEU A 19 -13.67 -0.07 8.37
CA LEU A 19 -13.57 -1.26 7.54
C LEU A 19 -14.90 -2.02 7.38
N GLU A 20 -15.88 -1.81 8.26
CA GLU A 20 -17.18 -2.49 8.23
C GLU A 20 -18.17 -1.79 7.28
N ASN A 21 -18.36 -0.48 7.45
CA ASN A 21 -19.37 0.28 6.71
C ASN A 21 -18.79 1.17 5.58
N ARG A 22 -17.45 1.19 5.42
CA ARG A 22 -16.70 2.00 4.44
C ARG A 22 -16.84 3.52 4.61
N GLU A 23 -17.44 3.98 5.69
CA GLU A 23 -17.55 5.40 6.01
C GLU A 23 -16.16 6.00 6.24
N ARG A 24 -16.00 7.27 5.86
CA ARG A 24 -14.74 8.00 6.02
C ARG A 24 -14.93 9.22 6.88
N ILE A 25 -14.00 9.40 7.82
CA ILE A 25 -14.00 10.48 8.78
C ILE A 25 -12.64 11.17 8.72
N LYS A 26 -12.65 12.50 8.71
CA LYS A 26 -11.42 13.30 8.75
C LYS A 26 -11.08 13.66 10.19
N ILE A 27 -9.86 13.34 10.60
CA ILE A 27 -9.35 13.54 11.96
C ILE A 27 -8.08 14.39 11.90
N PRO A 28 -7.93 15.42 12.75
CA PRO A 28 -6.68 16.16 12.85
C PRO A 28 -5.56 15.28 13.44
N ALA A 29 -4.31 15.55 13.06
CA ALA A 29 -3.19 14.85 13.68
C ALA A 29 -3.08 15.22 15.17
N ALA A 30 -3.03 14.19 16.02
CA ALA A 30 -2.85 14.36 17.45
C ALA A 30 -1.36 14.46 17.82
N GLY A 31 -1.00 15.38 18.71
CA GLY A 31 0.37 15.52 19.23
C GLY A 31 0.86 14.27 19.99
N LYS A 32 -0.06 13.45 20.52
CA LYS A 32 0.25 12.21 21.25
C LYS A 32 1.04 11.20 20.41
N LEU A 33 0.73 11.10 19.11
CA LEU A 33 1.46 10.20 18.19
C LEU A 33 2.91 10.65 18.01
N ARG A 34 3.15 11.97 17.90
CA ARG A 34 4.50 12.55 17.84
C ARG A 34 5.27 12.32 19.13
N TYR A 35 4.60 12.45 20.28
CA TYR A 35 5.19 12.18 21.59
C TYR A 35 5.67 10.72 21.72
N ASN A 36 4.89 9.77 21.19
CA ASN A 36 5.26 8.34 21.16
C ASN A 36 6.27 7.98 20.06
N ASN A 37 6.75 8.95 19.28
CA ASN A 37 7.65 8.75 18.14
C ASN A 37 7.16 7.74 17.09
N ILE A 38 5.84 7.55 16.99
CA ILE A 38 5.21 6.70 15.99
C ILE A 38 4.85 7.57 14.79
N SER A 39 5.41 7.26 13.61
CA SER A 39 5.05 7.92 12.36
C SER A 39 3.91 7.16 11.67
N PRO A 40 2.69 7.71 11.60
CA PRO A 40 1.58 7.05 10.93
C PRO A 40 1.83 6.94 9.43
N LEU A 41 1.35 5.86 8.83
CA LEU A 41 1.42 5.57 7.40
C LEU A 41 0.02 5.33 6.84
N VAL A 42 -0.14 5.59 5.55
CA VAL A 42 -1.34 5.12 4.83
C VAL A 42 -1.38 3.59 4.94
N GLY A 43 -2.57 3.03 5.17
CA GLY A 43 -2.78 1.60 5.37
C GLY A 43 -2.66 1.14 6.82
N ASP A 44 -2.17 1.97 7.74
CA ASP A 44 -2.15 1.65 9.18
C ASP A 44 -3.55 1.34 9.70
N ILE A 45 -3.67 0.28 10.51
CA ILE A 45 -4.87 -0.06 11.25
C ILE A 45 -4.80 0.66 12.59
N VAL A 46 -5.82 1.44 12.92
CA VAL A 46 -5.80 2.37 14.05
C VAL A 46 -7.01 2.20 14.96
N GLU A 47 -6.80 2.54 16.22
CA GLU A 47 -7.90 2.72 17.18
C GLU A 47 -8.19 4.21 17.35
N ILE A 48 -9.48 4.56 17.32
CA ILE A 48 -9.96 5.94 17.49
C ILE A 48 -10.74 6.05 18.80
N LYS A 49 -10.47 7.11 19.56
CA LYS A 49 -11.26 7.52 20.72
C LYS A 49 -11.41 9.03 20.72
N ASN A 50 -12.66 9.52 20.83
CA ASN A 50 -13.00 10.95 20.82
C ASN A 50 -12.36 11.70 19.62
N ASP A 51 -12.53 11.17 18.41
CA ASP A 51 -11.99 11.74 17.16
C ASP A 51 -10.47 11.92 17.14
N LEU A 52 -9.74 11.12 17.90
CA LEU A 52 -8.29 11.08 17.92
C LEU A 52 -7.80 9.65 17.75
N ILE A 53 -6.74 9.47 16.96
CA ILE A 53 -6.00 8.21 16.89
C ILE A 53 -5.26 8.04 18.21
N VAL A 54 -5.58 6.97 18.94
CA VAL A 54 -4.97 6.67 20.24
C VAL A 54 -3.91 5.59 20.18
N ASP A 55 -4.00 4.71 19.17
CA ASP A 55 -3.08 3.61 18.95
C ASP A 55 -3.01 3.20 17.47
N ILE A 56 -1.89 2.60 17.08
CA ILE A 56 -1.65 2.01 15.75
C ILE A 56 -1.25 0.56 15.96
N LYS A 57 -1.98 -0.36 15.34
CA LYS A 57 -1.67 -1.79 15.44
C LYS A 57 -0.36 -2.14 14.75
N GLU A 58 0.22 -3.27 15.15
CA GLU A 58 1.41 -3.82 14.50
C GLU A 58 1.19 -3.99 12.99
N ARG A 59 2.20 -3.60 12.21
CA ARG A 59 2.17 -3.67 10.75
C ARG A 59 2.56 -5.06 10.30
N GLU A 60 1.79 -5.65 9.40
CA GLU A 60 2.17 -6.92 8.77
C GLU A 60 3.34 -6.72 7.79
N ASN A 61 3.34 -5.60 7.08
CA ASN A 61 4.41 -5.18 6.19
C ASN A 61 4.40 -3.66 5.97
N GLU A 62 5.51 -3.11 5.45
CA GLU A 62 5.61 -1.72 5.04
C GLU A 62 6.62 -1.50 3.91
N LEU A 63 6.28 -0.53 3.04
CA LEU A 63 7.14 -0.01 2.00
C LEU A 63 7.68 1.37 2.36
N VAL A 64 8.93 1.60 1.95
CA VAL A 64 9.59 2.91 2.09
C VAL A 64 9.11 3.88 1.01
N ARG A 65 8.83 3.37 -0.20
CA ARG A 65 8.37 4.14 -1.36
C ARG A 65 7.41 3.30 -2.21
N PRO A 66 6.13 3.70 -2.37
CA PRO A 66 5.45 4.74 -1.59
C PRO A 66 5.42 4.37 -0.09
N LYS A 67 5.28 5.36 0.79
CA LYS A 67 5.19 5.14 2.24
C LYS A 67 3.81 4.59 2.60
N VAL A 68 3.66 3.27 2.62
CA VAL A 68 2.38 2.59 2.87
C VAL A 68 2.61 1.27 3.61
N ALA A 69 1.67 0.88 4.46
CA ALA A 69 1.72 -0.31 5.30
C ALA A 69 0.52 -1.24 5.05
N ASN A 70 0.60 -2.47 5.55
CA ASN A 70 -0.47 -3.49 5.51
C ASN A 70 -1.00 -3.74 4.08
N ILE A 71 -0.07 -4.00 3.19
CA ILE A 71 -0.33 -4.23 1.77
C ILE A 71 -0.59 -5.72 1.56
N ASP A 72 -1.76 -6.03 1.03
CA ASP A 72 -2.12 -7.42 0.71
C ASP A 72 -1.40 -7.89 -0.57
N GLN A 73 -1.38 -7.04 -1.60
CA GLN A 73 -0.90 -7.40 -2.94
C GLN A 73 -0.21 -6.23 -3.64
N VAL A 74 0.76 -6.54 -4.50
CA VAL A 74 1.38 -5.59 -5.44
C VAL A 74 1.25 -6.12 -6.85
N VAL A 75 0.71 -5.30 -7.76
CA VAL A 75 0.64 -5.61 -9.18
C VAL A 75 1.85 -5.00 -9.88
N ILE A 76 2.74 -5.85 -10.40
CA ILE A 76 3.87 -5.47 -11.25
C ILE A 76 3.35 -5.39 -12.68
N VAL A 77 3.24 -4.17 -13.21
CA VAL A 77 2.82 -3.95 -14.58
C VAL A 77 4.03 -3.77 -15.48
N MET A 78 4.18 -4.65 -16.48
CA MET A 78 5.23 -4.58 -17.48
C MET A 78 4.61 -4.56 -18.88
N SER A 79 5.23 -3.87 -19.82
CA SER A 79 4.87 -3.95 -21.23
C SER A 79 5.59 -5.12 -21.90
N ILE A 80 4.93 -5.80 -22.84
CA ILE A 80 5.61 -6.75 -23.73
C ILE A 80 6.52 -6.00 -24.73
N GLU A 81 6.01 -4.87 -25.24
CA GLU A 81 6.63 -4.01 -26.25
C GLU A 81 6.37 -2.54 -25.88
N GLU A 82 7.39 -1.68 -25.98
CA GLU A 82 7.39 -0.25 -25.60
C GLU A 82 7.05 0.11 -24.12
N PRO A 83 8.03 0.09 -23.19
CA PRO A 83 9.37 -0.43 -23.36
C PRO A 83 9.39 -1.95 -23.54
N LYS A 84 10.47 -2.47 -24.12
CA LYS A 84 10.65 -3.91 -24.26
C LYS A 84 10.62 -4.57 -22.87
N PHE A 85 9.92 -5.69 -22.79
CA PHE A 85 9.88 -6.51 -21.58
C PHE A 85 11.29 -6.81 -21.05
N SER A 86 11.44 -6.81 -19.72
CA SER A 86 12.71 -7.15 -19.05
C SER A 86 12.45 -8.12 -17.91
N SER A 87 12.91 -9.36 -18.05
CA SER A 87 12.84 -10.39 -17.01
C SER A 87 13.60 -9.96 -15.75
N PHE A 88 14.78 -9.35 -15.94
CA PHE A 88 15.58 -8.81 -14.83
C PHE A 88 14.81 -7.82 -13.96
N LEU A 89 14.00 -6.94 -14.56
CA LEU A 89 13.19 -6.00 -13.79
C LEU A 89 12.09 -6.72 -13.00
N ILE A 90 11.43 -7.71 -13.59
CA ILE A 90 10.46 -8.54 -12.88
C ILE A 90 11.12 -9.22 -11.68
N ASP A 91 12.22 -9.94 -11.89
CA ASP A 91 12.90 -10.67 -10.81
C ASP A 91 13.33 -9.75 -9.67
N LYS A 92 13.82 -8.55 -10.02
CA LYS A 92 14.16 -7.51 -9.05
C LYS A 92 12.96 -7.06 -8.23
N TYR A 93 11.81 -6.82 -8.87
CA TYR A 93 10.59 -6.42 -8.16
C TYR A 93 10.03 -7.54 -7.30
N LEU A 94 9.96 -8.76 -7.83
CA LEU A 94 9.54 -9.95 -7.09
C LEU A 94 10.38 -10.14 -5.83
N SER A 95 11.72 -10.06 -5.95
CA SER A 95 12.63 -10.18 -4.82
C SER A 95 12.33 -9.17 -3.71
N ILE A 96 12.03 -7.92 -4.06
CA ILE A 96 11.70 -6.87 -3.07
C ILE A 96 10.33 -7.11 -2.43
N ILE A 97 9.32 -7.47 -3.24
CA ILE A 97 7.94 -7.65 -2.79
C ILE A 97 7.82 -8.87 -1.88
N GLU A 98 8.45 -10.00 -2.26
CA GLU A 98 8.48 -11.22 -1.46
C GLU A 98 9.27 -11.03 -0.17
N PHE A 99 10.41 -10.32 -0.20
CA PHE A 99 11.16 -9.96 1.01
C PHE A 99 10.30 -9.15 2.01
N LYS A 100 9.29 -8.45 1.52
CA LYS A 100 8.33 -7.68 2.33
C LYS A 100 7.08 -8.47 2.72
N ASN A 101 7.01 -9.77 2.45
CA ASN A 101 5.85 -10.62 2.71
C ASN A 101 4.55 -10.09 2.07
N ILE A 102 4.66 -9.52 0.88
CA ILE A 102 3.51 -9.05 0.10
C ILE A 102 3.30 -10.01 -1.06
N LYS A 103 2.04 -10.29 -1.44
CA LYS A 103 1.74 -11.18 -2.56
C LYS A 103 1.92 -10.45 -3.91
N PRO A 104 2.88 -10.83 -4.77
CA PRO A 104 3.01 -10.23 -6.09
C PRO A 104 1.95 -10.76 -7.06
N ILE A 105 1.56 -9.91 -8.01
CA ILE A 105 0.81 -10.27 -9.22
C ILE A 105 1.57 -9.68 -10.40
N ILE A 106 1.92 -10.52 -11.37
CA ILE A 106 2.52 -10.06 -12.63
C ILE A 106 1.40 -9.75 -13.61
N PHE A 107 1.45 -8.57 -14.24
CA PHE A 107 0.50 -8.16 -15.26
C PHE A 107 1.24 -7.62 -16.48
N ILE A 108 1.20 -8.37 -17.58
CA ILE A 108 1.86 -8.00 -18.83
C ILE A 108 0.85 -7.32 -19.75
N THR A 109 1.23 -6.14 -20.22
CA THR A 109 0.42 -5.22 -21.01
C THR A 109 0.96 -5.08 -22.43
N LYS A 110 0.17 -4.44 -23.30
CA LYS A 110 0.53 -4.13 -24.69
C LYS A 110 0.76 -5.36 -25.57
N SER A 111 0.10 -6.47 -25.25
CA SER A 111 0.17 -7.73 -26.02
C SER A 111 -0.18 -7.55 -27.50
N ASP A 112 -1.00 -6.54 -27.82
CA ASP A 112 -1.36 -6.12 -29.17
C ASP A 112 -0.18 -5.64 -30.02
N LEU A 113 0.91 -5.17 -29.40
CA LEU A 113 2.07 -4.66 -30.13
C LEU A 113 3.04 -5.78 -30.55
N ASN A 114 3.00 -6.93 -29.90
CA ASN A 114 3.88 -8.06 -30.21
C ASN A 114 3.28 -9.39 -29.72
N GLU A 115 2.34 -9.92 -30.50
CA GLU A 115 1.63 -11.16 -30.19
C GLU A 115 2.58 -12.37 -30.09
N ASN A 116 3.65 -12.38 -30.89
CA ASN A 116 4.64 -13.48 -30.90
C ASN A 116 5.39 -13.60 -29.58
N ASP A 117 5.69 -12.48 -28.90
CA ASP A 117 6.31 -12.53 -27.58
C ASP A 117 5.26 -12.73 -26.48
N ALA A 118 4.04 -12.22 -26.68
CA ALA A 118 2.95 -12.31 -25.71
C ALA A 118 2.52 -13.77 -25.44
N ILE A 119 2.58 -14.68 -26.42
CA ILE A 119 2.19 -16.08 -26.23
C ILE A 119 3.06 -16.86 -25.23
N TYR A 120 4.22 -16.34 -24.85
CA TYR A 120 5.13 -16.97 -23.88
C TYR A 120 4.83 -16.57 -22.42
N TRP A 121 3.82 -15.72 -22.21
CA TRP A 121 3.45 -15.15 -20.92
C TRP A 121 1.98 -15.38 -20.59
#